data_AF-E7GRN1-F1
#
_entry.id   AF-E7GRN1-F1
#
_cell.length_a   1.000
_cell.length_b   1.000
_cell.length_c   1.000
_cell.angle_alpha   90.00
_cell.angle_beta   90.00
_cell.angle_gamma   90.00
#
_symmetry.space_group_name_H-M   'P 1'
#
loop_
_entity.id
_entity.type
_entity.pdbx_description
1 polymer ?
#
loop_
_entity_poly.entity_id
_entity_poly.type
_entity_poly.pdbx_seq_one_letter_code
_entity_poly.pdbx_strand_id
1 'polypeptide(L)'
;MAKSVTEYREIGKKRDGGRLDASFTVEAALVMSALFLFIASLITGVFDIHARVAGNMVLQEALECGTRLEEGQTLSEMESNAQQDYRGYFWCGGGNISLKEKGNRISGTAKMKTQTDISVKKFDPENFLRLLRAAGI
;
A
#
# COMPACT_ATOMS: atom_id res chain seq x y z
N MET A 1 37.27 -32.58 58.80
CA MET A 1 36.61 -31.35 59.29
C MET A 1 35.55 -30.93 58.28
N ALA A 2 34.27 -31.14 58.59
CA ALA A 2 33.17 -30.78 57.72
C ALA A 2 32.81 -29.30 57.97
N LYS A 3 32.78 -28.50 56.89
CA LYS A 3 32.31 -27.10 56.96
C LYS A 3 30.85 -27.07 57.41
N SER A 4 30.51 -26.06 58.23
CA SER A 4 29.18 -25.94 58.81
C SER A 4 28.14 -25.60 57.73
N VAL A 5 26.91 -26.10 57.92
CA VAL A 5 25.77 -25.91 57.00
C VAL A 5 25.47 -24.42 56.74
N THR A 6 25.82 -23.54 57.68
CA THR A 6 25.74 -22.08 57.56
C THR A 6 26.73 -21.50 56.55
N GLU A 7 27.94 -22.08 56.43
CA GLU A 7 28.94 -21.63 55.46
C GLU A 7 28.55 -22.01 54.02
N TYR A 8 27.93 -23.18 53.82
CA TYR A 8 27.37 -23.56 52.51
C TYR A 8 26.18 -22.68 52.10
N ARG A 9 25.37 -22.22 53.06
CA ARG A 9 24.24 -21.32 52.81
C ARG A 9 24.68 -19.92 52.37
N GLU A 10 25.75 -19.39 52.97
CA GLU A 10 26.35 -18.10 52.57
C GLU A 10 27.06 -18.18 51.21
N ILE A 11 27.72 -19.31 50.92
CA ILE A 11 28.39 -19.54 49.64
C ILE A 11 27.39 -19.75 48.48
N GLY A 12 26.22 -20.35 48.75
CA GLY A 12 25.12 -20.47 47.78
C GLY A 12 24.39 -19.14 47.54
N LYS A 13 24.20 -18.33 48.60
CA LYS A 13 23.55 -17.01 48.50
C LYS A 13 24.41 -15.96 47.77
N LYS A 14 25.74 -16.13 47.73
CA LYS A 14 26.66 -15.25 47.00
C LYS A 14 26.77 -15.54 45.50
N ARG A 15 26.26 -16.67 45.01
CA ARG A 15 26.42 -17.09 43.60
C ARG A 15 25.18 -16.89 42.74
N ASP A 16 23.98 -16.97 43.31
CA ASP A 16 22.76 -17.01 42.51
C ASP A 16 21.80 -15.86 42.87
N GLY A 17 21.41 -15.08 41.86
CA GLY A 17 20.08 -14.44 41.88
C GLY A 17 19.96 -13.01 41.39
N GLY A 18 21.05 -12.25 41.21
CA GLY A 18 20.92 -10.82 40.84
C GLY A 18 21.16 -10.49 39.36
N ARG A 19 22.13 -11.16 38.72
CA ARG A 19 22.64 -10.78 37.39
C ARG A 19 22.03 -11.56 36.22
N LEU A 20 21.54 -12.78 36.47
CA LEU A 20 20.99 -13.65 35.42
C LEU A 20 19.55 -13.25 35.06
N ASP A 21 18.68 -12.97 36.04
CA ASP A 21 17.29 -12.56 35.82
C ASP A 21 17.14 -11.23 35.07
N ALA A 22 18.04 -10.26 35.34
CA ALA A 22 18.06 -9.00 34.62
C ALA A 22 18.53 -9.18 33.16
N SER A 23 19.45 -10.10 32.88
CA SER A 23 19.92 -10.40 31.51
C SER A 23 18.82 -10.98 30.64
N PHE A 24 18.05 -11.94 31.17
CA PHE A 24 16.94 -12.56 30.43
C PHE A 24 15.87 -11.56 30.02
N THR A 25 15.58 -10.56 30.86
CA THR A 25 14.58 -9.53 30.52
C THR A 25 15.06 -8.61 29.41
N VAL A 26 16.35 -8.27 29.39
CA VAL A 26 16.95 -7.43 28.32
C VAL A 26 17.04 -8.20 27.01
N GLU A 27 17.46 -9.47 27.06
CA GLU A 27 17.48 -10.35 25.89
C GLU A 27 16.08 -10.55 25.31
N ALA A 28 15.08 -10.80 26.16
CA ALA A 28 13.68 -10.89 25.74
C ALA A 28 13.18 -9.58 25.12
N ALA A 29 13.53 -8.42 25.69
CA ALA A 29 13.16 -7.12 25.13
C ALA A 29 13.77 -6.88 23.74
N LEU A 30 15.02 -7.30 23.52
CA LEU A 30 15.68 -7.21 22.22
C LEU A 30 15.01 -8.10 21.17
N VAL A 31 14.66 -9.35 21.54
CA VAL A 31 13.94 -10.27 20.65
C VAL A 31 12.56 -9.72 20.29
N MET A 32 11.82 -9.21 21.28
CA MET A 32 10.51 -8.61 21.07
C MET A 32 10.59 -7.34 20.21
N SER A 33 11.61 -6.50 20.42
CA SER A 33 11.85 -5.31 19.58
C SER A 33 12.12 -5.69 18.13
N ALA A 34 12.99 -6.68 17.88
CA ALA A 34 13.26 -7.18 16.54
C ALA A 34 11.99 -7.75 15.88
N LEU A 35 11.17 -8.48 16.64
CA LEU A 35 9.89 -9.01 16.16
C LEU A 35 8.92 -7.89 15.78
N PHE A 36 8.78 -6.85 16.61
CA PHE A 36 7.92 -5.72 16.29
C PHE A 36 8.40 -4.94 15.06
N LEU A 37 9.71 -4.73 14.91
CA LEU A 37 10.27 -4.10 13.71
C LEU A 37 9.99 -4.93 12.46
N PHE A 38 10.13 -6.25 12.55
CA PHE A 38 9.82 -7.16 11.46
C PHE A 38 8.34 -7.09 11.08
N ILE A 39 7.42 -7.17 12.06
CA ILE A 39 5.98 -7.05 11.83
C ILE A 39 5.64 -5.69 11.22
N ALA A 40 6.22 -4.60 11.73
CA ALA A 40 6.01 -3.25 11.21
C ALA A 40 6.48 -3.12 9.74
N SER A 41 7.61 -3.75 9.39
CA SER A 41 8.10 -3.81 8.02
C SER A 41 7.15 -4.57 7.10
N LEU A 42 6.60 -5.70 7.56
CA LEU A 42 5.62 -6.47 6.78
C LEU A 42 4.34 -5.68 6.54
N ILE A 43 3.79 -5.06 7.60
CA ILE A 43 2.58 -4.25 7.51
C ILE A 43 2.78 -3.11 6.51
N THR A 44 3.93 -2.42 6.58
CA THR A 44 4.27 -1.34 5.63
C THR A 44 4.37 -1.85 4.20
N GLY A 45 4.99 -3.02 3.99
CA GLY A 45 5.06 -3.65 2.67
C GLY A 45 3.69 -4.00 2.09
N VAL A 46 2.78 -4.53 2.91
CA VAL A 46 1.41 -4.85 2.49
C VAL A 46 0.64 -3.58 2.12
N PHE A 47 0.74 -2.51 2.92
CA PHE A 47 0.11 -1.24 2.59
C PHE A 47 0.66 -0.61 1.31
N ASP A 48 1.97 -0.74 1.04
CA ASP A 48 2.57 -0.28 -0.22
C ASP A 48 2.01 -1.03 -1.43
N ILE A 49 1.80 -2.36 -1.34
CA ILE A 49 1.21 -3.15 -2.41
C ILE A 49 -0.26 -2.79 -2.60
N HIS A 50 -1.03 -2.71 -1.51
CA HIS A 50 -2.43 -2.29 -1.54
C HIS A 50 -2.59 -0.92 -2.18
N ALA A 51 -1.72 0.03 -1.83
CA ALA A 51 -1.71 1.38 -2.40
C ALA A 51 -1.54 1.39 -3.93
N ARG A 52 -0.64 0.55 -4.43
CA ARG A 52 -0.40 0.40 -5.87
C ARG A 52 -1.57 -0.26 -6.59
N VAL A 53 -2.09 -1.36 -6.03
CA VAL A 53 -3.17 -2.13 -6.67
C VAL A 53 -4.45 -1.32 -6.70
N ALA A 54 -4.88 -0.76 -5.56
CA ALA A 54 -6.09 0.07 -5.49
C ALA A 54 -5.96 1.32 -6.35
N GLY A 55 -4.79 1.96 -6.38
CA GLY A 55 -4.55 3.14 -7.21
C GLY A 55 -4.66 2.83 -8.70
N ASN A 56 -4.08 1.72 -9.14
CA ASN A 56 -4.16 1.29 -10.54
C ASN A 56 -5.59 0.89 -10.92
N MET A 57 -6.30 0.20 -10.03
CA MET A 57 -7.68 -0.22 -10.26
C MET A 57 -8.61 0.99 -10.45
N VAL A 58 -8.61 1.92 -9.49
CA VAL A 58 -9.46 3.12 -9.55
C VAL A 58 -9.06 4.00 -10.74
N LEU A 59 -7.75 4.12 -11.03
CA LEU A 59 -7.29 4.88 -12.19
C LEU A 59 -7.76 4.27 -13.51
N GLN A 60 -7.73 2.94 -13.63
CA GLN A 60 -8.18 2.25 -14.82
C GLN A 60 -9.69 2.39 -15.01
N GLU A 61 -10.47 2.21 -13.95
CA GLU A 61 -11.92 2.41 -13.97
C GLU A 61 -12.27 3.86 -14.37
N ALA A 62 -11.62 4.85 -13.77
CA ALA A 62 -11.82 6.25 -14.11
C ALA A 62 -11.47 6.58 -15.57
N LEU A 63 -10.44 5.93 -16.13
CA LEU A 63 -10.08 6.06 -17.54
C LEU A 63 -11.10 5.40 -18.46
N GLU A 64 -11.59 4.21 -18.12
CA GLU A 64 -12.62 3.51 -18.87
C GLU A 64 -13.92 4.30 -18.90
N CYS A 65 -14.39 4.79 -17.75
CA CYS A 65 -15.53 5.72 -17.67
C CYS A 65 -15.26 6.99 -18.47
N GLY A 66 -14.03 7.54 -18.40
CA GLY A 66 -13.61 8.70 -19.18
C GLY A 66 -13.76 8.50 -20.70
N THR A 67 -13.48 7.29 -21.20
CA THR A 67 -13.64 7.00 -22.63
C THR A 67 -15.10 6.90 -23.08
N ARG A 68 -16.02 6.73 -22.15
CA ARG A 68 -17.47 6.55 -22.37
C ARG A 68 -18.29 7.58 -21.61
N LEU A 69 -17.85 8.84 -21.65
CA LEU A 69 -18.59 9.94 -21.04
C LEU A 69 -20.03 9.96 -21.57
N GLU A 70 -21.00 9.80 -20.66
CA GLU A 70 -22.41 9.96 -20.97
C GLU A 70 -22.74 11.45 -21.18
N GLU A 71 -23.83 11.74 -21.90
CA GLU A 71 -24.26 13.13 -22.14
C GLU A 71 -24.50 13.87 -20.81
N GLY A 72 -23.68 14.88 -20.54
CA GLY A 72 -23.77 15.72 -19.34
C GLY A 72 -22.72 15.43 -18.26
N GLN A 73 -21.95 14.35 -18.37
CA GLN A 73 -20.84 14.10 -17.45
C GLN A 73 -19.58 14.85 -17.88
N THR A 74 -18.86 15.40 -16.89
CA THR A 74 -17.58 16.07 -17.13
C THR A 74 -16.40 15.23 -16.64
N LEU A 75 -15.24 15.37 -17.30
CA LEU A 75 -14.00 14.70 -16.87
C LEU A 75 -13.62 15.08 -15.43
N SER A 76 -13.96 16.30 -14.99
CA SER A 76 -13.67 16.79 -13.64
C SER A 76 -14.52 16.11 -12.56
N GLU A 77 -15.78 15.79 -12.85
CA GLU A 77 -16.62 15.02 -11.93
C GLU A 77 -16.09 13.59 -11.79
N MET A 78 -15.64 13.00 -12.90
CA MET A 78 -15.02 11.68 -12.87
C MET A 78 -13.74 11.65 -12.04
N GLU A 79 -12.91 12.69 -12.15
CA GLU A 79 -11.71 12.83 -11.32
C GLU A 79 -12.05 12.94 -9.84
N SER A 80 -13.08 13.72 -9.50
CA SER A 80 -13.56 13.87 -8.13
C SER A 80 -14.08 12.55 -7.56
N ASN A 81 -14.89 11.82 -8.33
CA ASN A 81 -15.42 10.51 -7.92
C ASN A 81 -14.30 9.49 -7.75
N ALA A 82 -13.39 9.40 -8.73
CA ALA A 82 -12.22 8.53 -8.63
C ALA A 82 -11.34 8.87 -7.41
N GLN A 83 -11.16 10.17 -7.12
CA GLN A 83 -10.41 10.61 -5.95
C GLN A 83 -11.13 10.28 -4.64
N GLN A 84 -12.47 10.33 -4.61
CA GLN A 84 -13.28 9.92 -3.46
C GLN A 84 -13.22 8.41 -3.24
N ASP A 85 -13.40 7.61 -4.29
CA ASP A 85 -13.29 6.15 -4.24
C ASP A 85 -11.89 5.73 -3.81
N TYR A 86 -10.87 6.36 -4.38
CA TYR A 86 -9.48 6.11 -4.01
C TYR A 86 -9.24 6.40 -2.52
N ARG A 87 -9.77 7.50 -1.98
CA ARG A 87 -9.72 7.77 -0.54
C ARG A 87 -10.49 6.74 0.28
N GLY A 88 -11.62 6.23 -0.22
CA GLY A 88 -12.40 5.18 0.44
C GLY A 88 -11.61 3.88 0.67
N TYR A 89 -10.65 3.56 -0.20
CA TYR A 89 -9.79 2.39 -0.05
C TYR A 89 -8.67 2.55 1.00
N PHE A 90 -8.43 3.75 1.55
CA PHE A 90 -7.42 4.00 2.58
C PHE A 90 -8.03 4.59 3.85
N TRP A 91 -7.80 3.91 4.97
CA TRP A 91 -8.20 4.40 6.28
C TRP A 91 -7.43 5.66 6.70
N CYS A 92 -6.17 5.80 6.28
CA CYS A 92 -5.29 6.93 6.60
C CYS A 92 -4.36 7.22 5.42
N GLY A 93 -4.33 8.48 4.96
CA GLY A 93 -3.45 8.92 3.87
C GLY A 93 -3.84 8.34 2.52
N GLY A 94 -4.68 9.06 1.78
CA GLY A 94 -4.95 8.76 0.38
C GLY A 94 -3.84 9.29 -0.52
N GLY A 95 -3.70 8.74 -1.72
CA GLY A 95 -2.94 9.40 -2.78
C GLY A 95 -3.82 10.40 -3.55
N ASN A 96 -3.28 10.90 -4.66
CA ASN A 96 -3.99 11.80 -5.56
C ASN A 96 -4.15 11.18 -6.94
N ILE A 97 -5.38 11.15 -7.45
CA ILE A 97 -5.71 10.79 -8.82
C ILE A 97 -5.95 12.08 -9.60
N SER A 98 -5.36 12.17 -10.79
CA SER A 98 -5.65 13.24 -11.73
C SER A 98 -5.91 12.68 -13.11
N LEU A 99 -6.89 13.24 -13.82
CA LEU A 99 -7.25 12.86 -15.17
C LEU A 99 -6.96 14.03 -16.11
N LYS A 100 -6.43 13.72 -17.29
CA LYS A 100 -6.14 14.70 -18.33
C LYS A 100 -6.56 14.15 -19.66
N GLU A 101 -7.38 14.92 -20.36
CA GLU A 101 -7.72 14.65 -21.74
C GLU A 101 -6.74 15.36 -22.67
N LYS A 102 -6.20 14.63 -23.66
CA LYS A 102 -5.37 15.20 -24.73
C LYS A 102 -5.81 14.65 -26.07
N GLY A 103 -6.71 15.37 -26.74
CA GLY A 103 -7.27 14.98 -28.03
C GLY A 103 -8.00 13.64 -27.95
N ASN A 104 -7.59 12.67 -28.76
CA ASN A 104 -8.20 11.33 -28.80
C ASN A 104 -7.64 10.35 -27.74
N ARG A 105 -6.96 10.85 -26.70
CA ARG A 105 -6.45 10.03 -25.59
C ARG A 105 -6.83 10.64 -24.26
N ILE A 106 -7.11 9.78 -23.29
CA ILE A 106 -7.24 10.13 -21.89
C ILE A 106 -6.02 9.57 -21.18
N SER A 107 -5.41 10.40 -20.37
CA SER A 107 -4.29 10.05 -19.50
C SER A 107 -4.71 10.26 -18.06
N GLY A 108 -4.24 9.40 -17.19
CA GLY A 108 -4.48 9.49 -15.77
C GLY A 108 -3.19 9.22 -15.02
N THR A 109 -3.03 9.90 -13.89
CA THR A 109 -1.90 9.72 -12.98
C THR A 109 -2.44 9.43 -11.59
N ALA A 110 -2.01 8.32 -11.00
CA ALA A 110 -2.22 8.01 -9.59
C ALA A 110 -0.89 8.21 -8.85
N LYS A 111 -0.88 9.12 -7.87
CA LYS A 111 0.33 9.50 -7.13
C LYS A 111 0.16 9.25 -5.64
N MET A 112 1.00 8.39 -5.09
CA MET A 112 1.18 8.21 -3.65
C MET A 112 2.68 8.11 -3.36
N LYS A 113 3.16 7.00 -2.80
CA LYS A 113 4.61 6.71 -2.68
C LYS A 113 5.25 6.37 -4.03
N THR A 114 4.47 5.76 -4.91
CA THR A 114 4.80 5.54 -6.32
C THR A 114 3.83 6.29 -7.21
N GLN A 115 4.32 6.68 -8.38
CA GLN A 115 3.51 7.28 -9.43
C GLN A 115 3.26 6.24 -10.51
N THR A 116 1.98 6.05 -10.85
CA THR A 116 1.57 5.27 -12.02
C THR A 116 0.90 6.20 -13.01
N ASP A 117 1.33 6.14 -14.26
CA ASP A 117 0.74 6.86 -15.38
C ASP A 117 0.13 5.86 -16.36
N ILE A 118 -1.14 6.04 -16.69
CA ILE A 118 -1.85 5.19 -17.65
C ILE A 118 -2.45 6.09 -18.72
N SER A 119 -2.30 5.71 -20.00
CA SER A 119 -2.90 6.42 -21.12
C SER A 119 -3.69 5.48 -22.02
N VAL A 120 -4.99 5.75 -22.11
CA VAL A 120 -5.95 4.99 -22.91
C VAL A 120 -6.37 5.84 -24.11
N LYS A 121 -6.53 5.20 -25.27
CA LYS A 121 -7.08 5.86 -26.47
C LYS A 121 -8.61 5.89 -26.35
N LYS A 122 -9.22 7.04 -26.61
CA LYS A 122 -10.68 7.12 -26.70
C LYS A 122 -11.16 6.21 -27.83
N PHE A 123 -12.27 5.53 -27.58
CA PHE A 123 -12.86 4.66 -28.58
C PHE A 123 -13.49 5.52 -29.68
N ASP A 124 -13.07 5.30 -30.93
CA ASP A 124 -13.53 6.03 -32.11
C ASP A 124 -14.33 5.05 -33.00
N PRO A 125 -15.63 4.90 -32.74
CA PRO A 125 -16.47 3.91 -33.43
C PRO A 125 -16.58 4.20 -34.93
N GLU A 126 -16.57 5.47 -35.35
CA GLU A 126 -16.68 5.81 -36.77
C GLU A 126 -15.44 5.37 -37.55
N ASN A 127 -14.26 5.65 -37.01
CA ASN A 127 -13.02 5.20 -37.66
C ASN A 127 -12.90 3.67 -37.64
N PHE A 128 -13.37 3.02 -36.58
CA PHE A 128 -13.46 1.55 -36.53
C PHE A 128 -14.38 1.00 -37.63
N LEU A 129 -15.58 1.58 -37.81
CA LEU A 129 -16.50 1.18 -38.88
C LEU A 129 -15.96 1.49 -40.28
N ARG A 130 -15.22 2.59 -40.44
CA ARG A 130 -14.52 2.90 -41.71
C ARG A 130 -13.45 1.87 -42.04
N LEU A 131 -12.69 1.42 -41.04
CA LEU A 131 -11.70 0.36 -41.19
C LEU A 131 -12.35 -0.97 -41.55
N LEU A 132 -13.47 -1.34 -40.90
CA LEU A 132 -14.23 -2.55 -41.24
C LEU A 132 -14.75 -2.51 -42.68
N ARG A 133 -15.39 -1.39 -43.07
CA ARG A 133 -15.86 -1.18 -44.44
C ARG A 133 -14.72 -1.26 -45.46
N ALA A 134 -13.54 -0.70 -45.14
CA ALA A 134 -12.36 -0.76 -46.00
C ALA A 134 -11.75 -2.18 -46.07
N ALA A 135 -11.90 -2.98 -45.02
CA ALA A 135 -11.48 -4.38 -44.96
C ALA A 135 -12.45 -5.33 -45.68
N GLY A 136 -13.60 -4.84 -46.16
CA GLY A 136 -14.57 -5.63 -46.90
C GLY A 136 -15.41 -6.58 -46.02
N ILE A 137 -15.50 -6.30 -44.72
CA ILE A 137 -16.41 -6.97 -43.77
C ILE A 137 -17.59 -6.05 -43.48
#